data_AF-A0A1G9L2N5-F1
#
_entry.id   AF-A0A1G9L2N5-F1
#
_cell.length_a   1.000
_cell.length_b   1.000
_cell.length_c   1.000
_cell.angle_alpha   90.00
_cell.angle_beta   90.00
_cell.angle_gamma   90.00
#
_symmetry.space_group_name_H-M   'P 1'
#
loop_
_entity.id
_entity.type
_entity.pdbx_description
1 polymer ?
#
loop_
_entity_poly.entity_id
_entity_poly.type
_entity_poly.pdbx_seq_one_letter_code
_entity_poly.pdbx_strand_id
1 'polypeptide(L)' 'MEVLDIKTSLRTTLTQKQELVRDYQTFAEQINNADVSKMYRHFAEAEALHATQIKDQLAKLS' A
#
# COMPACT_ATOMS: atom_id res chain seq x y z
N MET A 1 20.45 -18.07 -7.68
CA MET A 1 19.43 -17.13 -7.20
C MET A 1 18.31 -17.16 -8.23
N GLU A 2 17.12 -17.59 -7.85
CA GLU A 2 15.98 -17.63 -8.77
C GLU A 2 15.56 -16.19 -9.10
N VAL A 3 15.45 -15.86 -10.38
CA VAL A 3 15.01 -14.53 -10.81
C VAL A 3 13.51 -14.46 -10.59
N LEU A 4 13.07 -13.57 -9.69
CA LEU A 4 11.65 -13.35 -9.46
C LEU A 4 10.99 -12.78 -10.72
N ASP A 5 9.85 -13.35 -11.11
CA ASP A 5 9.04 -12.81 -12.20
C ASP A 5 8.53 -11.41 -11.83
N ILE A 6 8.91 -10.42 -12.63
CA ILE A 6 8.63 -9.00 -12.38
C ILE A 6 7.12 -8.75 -12.24
N LYS A 7 6.30 -9.36 -13.10
CA LYS A 7 4.83 -9.18 -13.06
C LYS A 7 4.24 -9.77 -11.77
N THR A 8 4.69 -10.94 -11.37
CA THR A 8 4.27 -11.60 -10.13
C THR A 8 4.68 -10.78 -8.91
N SER A 9 5.93 -10.32 -8.85
CA SER A 9 6.41 -9.47 -7.76
C SER A 9 5.60 -8.18 -7.64
N LEU A 10 5.38 -7.46 -8.75
CA LEU A 10 4.60 -6.22 -8.74
C LEU A 10 3.14 -6.46 -8.32
N ARG A 11 2.49 -7.54 -8.77
CA ARG A 11 1.12 -7.87 -8.35
C ARG A 11 1.03 -8.20 -6.86
N THR A 12 1.95 -9.02 -6.36
CA THR A 12 2.02 -9.36 -4.94
C THR A 12 2.20 -8.11 -4.08
N THR A 13 3.14 -7.24 -4.46
CA THR A 13 3.37 -5.99 -3.73
C THR A 13 2.17 -5.05 -3.84
N LEU A 14 1.51 -4.94 -4.99
CA LEU A 14 0.29 -4.13 -5.12
C LEU A 14 -0.79 -4.54 -4.12
N THR A 15 -1.06 -5.85 -4.02
CA THR A 15 -2.06 -6.38 -3.07
C THR A 15 -1.67 -6.04 -1.64
N GLN A 16 -0.42 -6.28 -1.24
CA GLN A 16 0.06 -5.98 0.11
C GLN A 16 -0.07 -4.49 0.44
N LYS A 17 0.21 -3.60 -0.51
CA LYS A 17 0.10 -2.16 -0.31
C LYS A 17 -1.36 -1.73 -0.13
N GLN A 18 -2.28 -2.31 -0.92
CA GLN A 18 -3.71 -2.04 -0.77
C GLN A 18 -4.27 -2.55 0.57
N GLU A 19 -3.78 -3.69 1.06
CA GLU A 19 -4.12 -4.20 2.40
C GLU A 19 -3.64 -3.25 3.49
N LEU A 20 -2.38 -2.77 3.43
CA LEU A 20 -1.86 -1.79 4.37
C LEU A 20 -2.65 -0.48 4.37
N VAL A 21 -3.06 0.02 3.20
CA VAL A 21 -3.92 1.21 3.11
C VAL A 21 -5.20 1.00 3.92
N ARG A 22 -5.90 -0.11 3.70
CA ARG A 22 -7.14 -0.43 4.41
C ARG A 22 -6.90 -0.55 5.92
N ASP A 23 -5.85 -1.26 6.30
CA ASP A 23 -5.57 -1.54 7.72
C ASP A 23 -5.19 -0.25 8.46
N TYR A 24 -4.36 0.61 7.86
CA TYR A 24 -4.01 1.92 8.42
C TYR A 24 -5.20 2.89 8.50
N GLN A 25 -6.09 2.89 7.50
CA GLN A 25 -7.35 3.64 7.59
C GLN A 25 -8.20 3.15 8.76
N THR A 26 -8.33 1.82 8.92
CA THR A 26 -9.08 1.21 10.02
C THR A 26 -8.48 1.60 11.38
N PHE A 27 -7.15 1.55 11.53
CA PHE A 27 -6.49 1.96 12.77
C PHE A 27 -6.71 3.44 13.08
N ALA A 28 -6.60 4.31 12.06
CA ALA A 28 -6.86 5.73 12.23
C ALA A 28 -8.28 6.05 12.70
N GLU A 29 -9.26 5.22 12.36
CA GLU A 29 -10.66 5.35 12.79
C GLU A 29 -10.91 4.85 14.22
N GLN A 30 -10.15 3.84 14.66
CA GLN A 30 -10.38 3.16 15.94
C GLN A 30 -9.51 3.69 17.09
N ILE A 31 -8.41 4.38 16.80
CA ILE A 31 -7.48 4.87 17.83
C ILE A 31 -7.99 6.15 18.49
N ASN A 32 -8.22 6.09 19.79
CA ASN A 32 -8.61 7.23 20.63
C ASN A 32 -7.39 8.08 21.08
N ASN A 33 -6.57 8.47 20.12
CA ASN A 33 -5.49 9.44 20.28
C ASN A 33 -5.30 10.19 18.95
N ALA A 34 -5.46 11.51 18.98
CA ALA A 34 -5.49 12.32 17.76
C ALA A 34 -4.16 12.28 16.98
N ASP A 35 -3.02 12.33 17.68
CA ASP A 35 -1.70 12.33 17.05
C ASP A 35 -1.39 10.99 16.40
N VAL A 36 -1.70 9.89 17.09
CA VAL A 36 -1.51 8.53 16.56
C VAL A 36 -2.50 8.23 15.42
N SER A 37 -3.76 8.67 15.53
CA SER A 37 -4.74 8.58 14.43
C SER A 37 -4.23 9.30 13.19
N LYS A 38 -3.72 10.53 13.34
CA LYS A 38 -3.14 11.30 12.24
C LYS A 38 -1.92 10.62 11.63
N MET A 39 -1.05 10.04 12.45
CA MET A 39 0.11 9.26 11.97
C MET A 39 -0.34 8.09 11.07
N TYR A 40 -1.34 7.31 11.48
CA TYR A 40 -1.85 6.21 10.65
C TYR A 40 -2.52 6.69 9.36
N ARG A 41 -3.18 7.86 9.35
CA ARG A 41 -3.69 8.46 8.09
C ARG A 41 -2.56 8.75 7.11
N HIS A 42 -1.45 9.31 7.58
CA HIS A 42 -0.28 9.56 6.72
C HIS A 42 0.36 8.27 6.20
N PHE A 43 0.38 7.21 7.00
CA PHE A 43 0.84 5.90 6.52
C PHE A 43 -0.07 5.36 5.42
N ALA A 44 -1.39 5.46 5.58
CA ALA A 44 -2.34 5.06 4.54
C ALA A 44 -2.15 5.86 3.24
N GLU A 45 -1.94 7.18 3.34
CA GLU A 45 -1.67 8.04 2.18
C GLU A 45 -0.39 7.63 1.44
N ALA A 46 0.70 7.37 2.18
CA ALA A 46 1.97 6.93 1.61
C ALA A 46 1.83 5.58 0.88
N GLU A 47 1.16 4.60 1.50
CA GLU A 47 0.97 3.29 0.86
C GLU A 47 0.02 3.33 -0.34
N ALA A 48 -0.96 4.24 -0.34
CA ALA A 48 -1.82 4.49 -1.49
C ALA A 48 -1.03 5.09 -2.67
N LEU A 49 -0.09 6.00 -2.41
CA LEU A 49 0.82 6.53 -3.41
C LEU A 49 1.69 5.40 -4.01
N HIS A 50 2.28 4.55 -3.17
CA HIS A 50 3.08 3.42 -3.63
C HIS A 50 2.25 2.42 -4.45
N ALA A 51 1.03 2.08 -4.01
CA ALA A 51 0.12 1.21 -4.75
C ALA A 51 -0.21 1.77 -6.13
N THR A 52 -0.40 3.09 -6.24
CA THR A 52 -0.66 3.78 -7.51
C THR A 52 0.52 3.64 -8.47
N GLN A 53 1.75 3.90 -7.99
CA GLN A 53 2.96 3.75 -8.81
C GLN A 53 3.15 2.32 -9.33
N ILE A 54 2.89 1.31 -8.49
CA ILE A 54 2.97 -0.10 -8.89
C ILE A 54 1.90 -0.45 -9.92
N LYS A 55 0.66 0.02 -9.72
CA LYS A 55 -0.44 -0.18 -10.66
C LYS A 55 -0.11 0.44 -12.03
N ASP A 56 0.45 1.64 -12.06
CA ASP A 56 0.85 2.31 -13.30
C ASP A 56 1.97 1.54 -14.01
N GLN A 57 2.92 0.97 -13.25
CA GLN A 57 3.97 0.15 -13.84
C GLN A 57 3.44 -1.19 -14.40
N LEU A 58 2.49 -1.83 -13.71
CA LEU A 58 1.81 -3.02 -14.22
C LEU A 58 1.05 -2.73 -15.52
N ALA A 59 0.41 -1.57 -15.62
CA ALA A 59 -0.30 -1.15 -16.84
C ALA A 59 0.67 -1.01 -18.04
N LYS A 60 1.90 -0.53 -17.83
CA LYS A 60 2.94 -0.43 -18.87
C LYS A 60 3.51 -1.78 -19.32
N LEU A 61 3.37 -2.81 -18.50
CA LEU A 61 3.84 -4.18 -18.79
C LEU A 61 2.74 -5.06 -19.40
N SER A 62 1.52 -4.54 -19.51
CA SER A 62 0.34 -5.28 -19.99
C SER A 62 0.28 -5.36 -21.50
#